data_AF-A0A7X9GDT8-F1
#
_entry.id   AF-A0A7X9GDT8-F1
#
_cell.length_a   1.000
_cell.length_b   1.000
_cell.length_c   1.000
_cell.angle_alpha   90.00
_cell.angle_beta   90.00
_cell.angle_gamma   90.00
#
_symmetry.space_group_name_H-M   'P 1'
#
loop_
_entity.id
_entity.type
_entity.pdbx_description
1 polymer ?
#
loop_
_entity_poly.entity_id
_entity_poly.type
_entity_poly.pdbx_seq_one_letter_code
_entity_poly.pdbx_strand_id
1 'polypeptide(L)'
;AEAIKGSIFTARFYEKLGYEVKPLYNEPRYDLVQQIRLGSPDKVLAFCRGLQAASPVDSYVRPEAEQMPGYDDPVVMAAGTFVQGASLELSADGPLRPPYNVYMQGGLSKEYVRLAAISAAEAIATSCNTE
;
A
#
# COMPACT_ATOMS: atom_id res chain seq x y z
N ALA A 1 -10.55 15.00 2.63
CA ALA A 1 -10.87 14.42 3.95
C ALA A 1 -10.79 12.90 3.95
N GLU A 2 -11.28 12.22 2.91
CA GLU A 2 -11.38 10.75 2.88
C GLU A 2 -10.03 10.03 2.87
N ALA A 3 -9.11 10.40 1.96
CA ALA A 3 -7.74 9.86 1.94
C ALA A 3 -7.01 9.98 3.30
N ILE A 4 -7.13 11.12 3.99
CA ILE A 4 -6.51 11.32 5.32
C ILE A 4 -7.13 10.38 6.38
N LYS A 5 -8.46 10.23 6.39
CA LYS A 5 -9.11 9.27 7.31
C LYS A 5 -8.69 7.83 7.00
N GLY A 6 -8.52 7.52 5.71
CA GLY A 6 -8.02 6.23 5.24
C GLY A 6 -6.58 5.96 5.66
N SER A 7 -5.69 6.95 5.54
CA SER A 7 -4.28 6.81 5.96
C SER A 7 -4.15 6.67 7.49
N ILE A 8 -4.95 7.41 8.27
CA ILE A 8 -5.02 7.25 9.74
C ILE A 8 -5.51 5.84 10.12
N PHE A 9 -6.55 5.33 9.45
CA PHE A 9 -7.01 3.96 9.67
C PHE A 9 -5.89 2.96 9.37
N THR A 10 -5.24 3.11 8.21
CA THR A 10 -4.17 2.22 7.76
C THR A 10 -3.01 2.23 8.75
N ALA A 11 -2.58 3.41 9.22
CA ALA A 11 -1.56 3.54 10.25
C ALA A 11 -1.92 2.74 11.51
N ARG A 12 -3.11 2.97 12.07
CA ARG A 12 -3.52 2.29 13.32
C ARG A 12 -3.73 0.79 13.13
N PHE A 13 -4.21 0.39 11.96
CA PHE A 13 -4.46 -1.01 11.63
C PHE A 13 -3.15 -1.79 11.52
N TYR A 14 -2.18 -1.31 10.72
CA TYR A 14 -0.88 -1.97 10.57
C TYR A 14 0.00 -1.89 11.82
N GLU A 15 -0.08 -0.79 12.58
CA GLU A 15 0.53 -0.70 13.91
C GLU A 15 0.02 -1.81 14.85
N LYS A 16 -1.31 -2.06 14.85
CA LYS A 16 -1.90 -3.16 15.64
C LYS A 16 -1.52 -4.55 15.15
N LEU A 17 -1.15 -4.70 13.89
CA LEU A 17 -0.59 -5.93 13.32
C LEU A 17 0.92 -6.09 13.60
N GLY A 18 1.55 -5.14 14.30
CA GLY A 18 2.96 -5.20 14.70
C GLY A 18 3.94 -4.61 13.68
N TYR A 19 3.46 -3.89 12.65
CA TYR A 19 4.31 -3.21 11.69
C TYR A 19 4.68 -1.80 12.17
N GLU A 20 5.91 -1.36 11.88
CA GLU A 20 6.29 0.04 12.02
C GLU A 20 5.60 0.86 10.91
N VAL A 21 4.95 1.95 11.30
CA VAL A 21 4.23 2.85 10.39
C VAL A 21 4.70 4.29 10.57
N LYS A 22 4.64 5.08 9.50
CA LYS A 22 4.95 6.52 9.54
C LYS A 22 4.08 7.33 8.59
N PRO A 23 3.45 8.42 9.02
CA PRO A 23 3.32 8.85 10.42
C PRO A 23 2.40 7.90 11.22
N LEU A 24 2.43 8.01 12.53
CA LEU A 24 1.50 7.34 13.45
C LEU A 24 0.07 7.88 13.25
N TYR A 25 -0.91 7.17 13.81
CA TYR A 25 -2.32 7.53 13.64
C TYR A 25 -2.70 8.85 14.35
N ASN A 26 -1.96 9.23 15.40
CA ASN A 26 -2.20 10.40 16.24
C ASN A 26 -1.21 11.55 15.99
N GLU A 27 -0.34 11.42 14.99
CA GLU A 27 0.59 12.47 14.58
C GLU A 27 -0.05 13.43 13.57
N PRO A 28 0.38 14.71 13.55
CA PRO A 28 -0.07 15.66 12.54
C PRO A 28 0.34 15.21 11.13
N ARG A 29 -0.52 15.47 10.14
CA ARG A 29 -0.31 15.10 8.74
C ARG A 29 -0.30 16.33 7.86
N TYR A 30 0.72 16.44 7.02
CA TYR A 30 0.90 17.55 6.08
C TYR A 30 0.78 17.10 4.62
N ASP A 31 0.79 15.78 4.37
CA ASP A 31 0.54 15.14 3.08
C ASP A 31 -0.40 13.92 3.25
N LEU A 32 -0.57 13.16 2.18
CA LEU A 32 -1.43 11.97 2.14
C LEU A 32 -0.66 10.66 2.34
N VAL A 33 0.67 10.70 2.40
CA VAL A 33 1.51 9.51 2.34
C VAL A 33 1.45 8.76 3.66
N GLN A 34 1.25 7.46 3.58
CA GLN A 34 1.35 6.52 4.69
C GLN A 34 2.41 5.47 4.37
N GLN A 35 3.51 5.50 5.11
CA GLN A 35 4.54 4.48 5.05
C GLN A 35 4.21 3.32 6.00
N ILE A 36 4.48 2.10 5.55
CA ILE A 36 4.46 0.87 6.34
C ILE A 36 5.75 0.10 6.06
N ARG A 37 6.49 -0.27 7.10
CA ARG A 37 7.72 -1.07 6.98
C ARG A 37 7.37 -2.55 7.07
N LEU A 38 7.42 -3.26 5.94
CA LEU A 38 6.98 -4.66 5.85
C LEU A 38 8.09 -5.67 6.16
N GLY A 39 9.36 -5.27 6.03
CA GLY A 39 10.51 -6.06 6.48
C GLY A 39 10.92 -7.22 5.56
N SER A 40 10.21 -7.48 4.47
CA SER A 40 10.61 -8.47 3.45
C SER A 40 10.10 -8.07 2.05
N PRO A 41 10.80 -8.46 0.97
CA PRO A 41 10.36 -8.17 -0.39
C PRO A 41 9.05 -8.88 -0.74
N ASP A 42 8.84 -10.10 -0.25
CA ASP A 42 7.62 -10.88 -0.51
C ASP A 42 6.39 -10.21 0.07
N LYS A 43 6.50 -9.64 1.28
CA LYS A 43 5.41 -8.87 1.87
C LYS A 43 5.11 -7.59 1.10
N VAL A 44 6.11 -6.91 0.53
CA VAL A 44 5.89 -5.72 -0.31
C VAL A 44 5.11 -6.10 -1.57
N LEU A 45 5.50 -7.18 -2.24
CA LEU A 45 4.77 -7.72 -3.39
C LEU A 45 3.35 -8.15 -3.02
N ALA A 46 3.19 -8.89 -1.92
CA ALA A 46 1.88 -9.35 -1.44
C ALA A 46 0.95 -8.18 -1.09
N PHE A 47 1.48 -7.14 -0.41
CA PHE A 47 0.74 -5.93 -0.08
C PHE A 47 0.21 -5.24 -1.34
N CYS A 48 1.09 -4.97 -2.32
CA CYS A 48 0.70 -4.26 -3.54
C CYS A 48 -0.30 -5.08 -4.36
N ARG A 49 -0.11 -6.40 -4.45
CA ARG A 49 -1.06 -7.30 -5.14
C ARG A 49 -2.43 -7.34 -4.45
N GLY A 50 -2.46 -7.41 -3.13
CA GLY A 50 -3.72 -7.39 -2.36
C GLY A 50 -4.45 -6.05 -2.47
N LEU A 51 -3.70 -4.94 -2.52
CA LEU A 51 -4.27 -3.60 -2.74
C LEU A 51 -4.81 -3.44 -4.17
N GLN A 52 -4.07 -3.90 -5.19
CA GLN A 52 -4.52 -3.90 -6.58
C GLN A 52 -5.78 -4.75 -6.76
N ALA A 53 -5.83 -5.94 -6.16
CA ALA A 53 -7.00 -6.82 -6.23
C ALA A 53 -8.28 -6.20 -5.64
N ALA A 54 -8.14 -5.26 -4.70
CA ALA A 54 -9.26 -4.52 -4.14
C ALA A 54 -9.65 -3.26 -4.93
N SER A 55 -8.89 -2.91 -5.99
CA SER A 55 -9.10 -1.69 -6.77
C SER A 55 -10.32 -1.79 -7.71
N PRO A 56 -10.98 -0.67 -8.03
CA PRO A 56 -12.15 -0.68 -8.92
C PRO A 56 -11.80 -0.94 -10.39
N VAL A 57 -10.57 -0.61 -10.79
CA VAL A 57 -10.06 -0.79 -12.16
C VAL A 57 -8.87 -1.74 -12.12
N ASP A 58 -8.76 -2.62 -13.12
CA ASP A 58 -7.65 -3.56 -13.29
C ASP A 58 -7.34 -4.44 -12.06
N SER A 59 -8.36 -4.80 -11.28
CA SER A 59 -8.21 -5.67 -10.11
C SER A 59 -7.74 -7.09 -10.42
N TYR A 60 -7.92 -7.54 -11.67
CA TYR A 60 -7.42 -8.83 -12.15
C TYR A 60 -5.93 -8.78 -12.53
N VAL A 61 -5.34 -7.58 -12.63
CA VAL A 61 -3.91 -7.40 -12.95
C VAL A 61 -3.09 -7.61 -11.70
N ARG A 62 -1.98 -8.33 -11.83
CA ARG A 62 -1.06 -8.63 -10.74
C ARG A 62 0.20 -7.76 -10.86
N PRO A 63 0.44 -6.83 -9.92
CA PRO A 63 1.67 -6.06 -9.90
C PRO A 63 2.90 -6.95 -9.72
N GLU A 64 3.92 -6.66 -10.52
CA GLU A 64 5.26 -7.22 -10.43
C GLU A 64 6.26 -6.08 -10.21
N ALA A 65 7.41 -6.40 -9.64
CA ALA A 65 8.47 -5.41 -9.49
C ALA A 65 9.24 -5.25 -10.80
N GLU A 66 9.45 -4.01 -11.22
CA GLU A 66 10.13 -3.68 -12.46
C GLU A 66 11.20 -2.62 -12.24
N GLN A 67 12.24 -2.62 -13.10
CA GLN A 67 13.24 -1.56 -13.09
C GLN A 67 12.64 -0.29 -13.70
N MET A 68 12.34 0.69 -12.87
CA MET A 68 11.80 1.98 -13.32
C MET A 68 12.94 2.97 -13.58
N PRO A 69 12.91 3.74 -14.70
CA PRO A 69 13.89 4.80 -14.94
C PRO A 69 13.96 5.79 -13.78
N GLY A 70 15.16 6.03 -13.26
CA GLY A 70 15.40 6.95 -12.13
C GLY A 70 15.36 6.29 -10.75
N TYR A 71 15.03 5.00 -10.66
CA TYR A 71 15.17 4.21 -9.44
C TYR A 71 16.33 3.24 -9.57
N ASP A 72 17.14 3.13 -8.50
CA ASP A 72 18.27 2.20 -8.44
C ASP A 72 17.80 0.75 -8.28
N ASP A 73 16.75 0.55 -7.48
CA ASP A 73 16.18 -0.76 -7.17
C ASP A 73 14.83 -0.97 -7.87
N PRO A 74 14.45 -2.22 -8.17
CA PRO A 74 13.12 -2.53 -8.71
C PRO A 74 12.00 -2.01 -7.81
N VAL A 75 10.96 -1.44 -8.42
CA VAL A 75 9.79 -0.90 -7.73
C VAL A 75 8.56 -1.68 -8.15
N VAL A 76 7.69 -2.00 -7.20
CA VAL A 76 6.34 -2.49 -7.48
C VAL A 76 5.34 -1.38 -7.22
N MET A 77 4.28 -1.32 -8.04
CA MET A 77 3.23 -0.32 -7.93
C MET A 77 1.84 -0.95 -8.15
N ALA A 78 0.91 -0.62 -7.26
CA ALA A 78 -0.51 -0.86 -7.39
C ALA A 78 -1.21 0.48 -7.68
N ALA A 79 -1.88 0.58 -8.82
CA ALA A 79 -2.48 1.80 -9.34
C ALA A 79 -3.73 1.49 -10.18
N GLY A 80 -4.68 0.74 -9.63
CA GLY A 80 -5.99 0.47 -10.23
C GLY A 80 -6.93 1.68 -10.19
N THR A 81 -6.49 2.79 -10.79
CA THR A 81 -7.14 4.10 -10.76
C THR A 81 -7.97 4.34 -12.03
N PHE A 82 -9.06 5.09 -11.93
CA PHE A 82 -9.89 5.48 -13.09
C PHE A 82 -9.13 6.42 -14.03
N VAL A 83 -8.34 7.33 -13.46
CA VAL A 83 -7.45 8.21 -14.21
C VAL A 83 -6.01 7.71 -14.05
N GLN A 84 -5.33 7.49 -15.17
CA GLN A 84 -3.95 6.99 -15.17
C GLN A 84 -3.03 7.96 -14.42
N GLY A 85 -2.32 7.45 -13.40
CA GLY A 85 -1.37 8.22 -12.60
C GLY A 85 -2.01 9.16 -11.58
N ALA A 86 -3.31 9.07 -11.32
CA ALA A 86 -3.98 9.91 -10.33
C ALA A 86 -3.65 9.46 -8.90
N SER A 87 -2.77 10.20 -8.22
CA SER A 87 -2.37 9.92 -6.83
C SER A 87 -3.38 10.38 -5.76
N LEU A 88 -4.49 11.01 -6.17
CA LEU A 88 -5.64 11.24 -5.29
C LEU A 88 -6.52 9.99 -5.18
N GLU A 89 -6.49 9.13 -6.19
CA GLU A 89 -7.06 7.80 -6.11
C GLU A 89 -6.13 6.89 -5.30
N LEU A 90 -6.65 5.78 -4.78
CA LEU A 90 -5.85 4.92 -3.92
C LEU A 90 -4.76 4.24 -4.74
N SER A 91 -3.52 4.41 -4.31
CA SER A 91 -2.37 3.70 -4.87
C SER A 91 -1.39 3.31 -3.77
N ALA A 92 -0.52 2.36 -4.09
CA ALA A 92 0.62 2.04 -3.26
C ALA A 92 1.82 1.61 -4.09
N ASP A 93 3.01 1.99 -3.65
CA ASP A 93 4.27 1.64 -4.30
C ASP A 93 5.39 1.44 -3.28
N GLY A 94 6.42 0.69 -3.66
CA GLY A 94 7.56 0.46 -2.78
C GLY A 94 8.75 -0.16 -3.51
N PRO A 95 9.99 0.28 -3.23
CA PRO A 95 11.19 -0.35 -3.76
C PRO A 95 11.44 -1.69 -3.07
N LEU A 96 11.92 -2.69 -3.83
CA LEU A 96 12.35 -3.99 -3.31
C LEU A 96 13.75 -3.92 -2.70
N ARG A 97 13.92 -3.04 -1.70
CA ARG A 97 15.16 -2.87 -0.95
C ARG A 97 14.88 -2.75 0.55
N PRO A 98 15.80 -3.17 1.43
CA PRO A 98 15.66 -2.94 2.86
C PRO A 98 15.44 -1.45 3.19
N PRO A 99 14.54 -1.11 4.13
CA PRO A 99 13.82 -2.01 5.04
C PRO A 99 12.46 -2.52 4.51
N TYR A 100 12.25 -2.49 3.19
CA TYR A 100 11.04 -2.95 2.50
C TYR A 100 9.81 -2.13 2.91
N ASN A 101 9.91 -0.82 2.68
CA ASN A 101 8.83 0.11 2.92
C ASN A 101 7.87 0.10 1.74
N VAL A 102 6.58 0.13 2.04
CA VAL A 102 5.54 0.50 1.09
C VAL A 102 4.97 1.86 1.46
N TYR A 103 4.63 2.65 0.45
CA TYR A 103 4.03 3.97 0.55
C TYR A 103 2.64 3.89 -0.05
N MET A 104 1.62 4.09 0.78
CA MET A 104 0.22 4.07 0.39
C MET A 104 -0.35 5.48 0.50
N GLN A 105 -1.10 5.92 -0.50
CA GLN A 105 -1.66 7.27 -0.53
C GLN A 105 -2.98 7.33 -1.32
N GLY A 106 -3.69 8.45 -1.15
CA GLY A 106 -4.94 8.69 -1.86
C GLY A 106 -6.12 7.88 -1.31
N GLY A 107 -7.21 7.88 -2.09
CA GLY A 107 -8.47 7.23 -1.77
C GLY A 107 -9.66 8.18 -1.81
N LEU A 108 -10.57 7.91 -2.76
CA LEU A 108 -11.78 8.73 -2.98
C LEU A 108 -12.84 8.54 -1.88
N SER A 109 -12.83 7.39 -1.19
CA SER A 109 -13.71 7.06 -0.07
C SER A 109 -12.90 6.34 1.01
N LYS A 110 -13.13 6.68 2.29
CA LYS A 110 -12.45 6.01 3.40
C LYS A 110 -12.82 4.52 3.50
N GLU A 111 -14.02 4.14 3.06
CA GLU A 111 -14.48 2.74 3.04
C GLU A 111 -13.65 1.93 2.05
N TYR A 112 -13.43 2.46 0.85
CA TYR A 112 -12.57 1.84 -0.15
C TYR A 112 -11.15 1.64 0.40
N VAL A 113 -10.57 2.69 1.01
CA VAL A 113 -9.24 2.60 1.62
C VAL A 113 -9.17 1.51 2.70
N ARG A 114 -10.21 1.38 3.54
CA ARG A 114 -10.27 0.34 4.58
C ARG A 114 -10.30 -1.06 3.99
N LEU A 115 -11.16 -1.28 2.99
CA LEU A 115 -11.28 -2.58 2.32
C LEU A 115 -9.96 -2.99 1.66
N ALA A 116 -9.32 -2.06 0.95
CA ALA A 116 -8.04 -2.31 0.29
C ALA A 116 -6.90 -2.56 1.29
N ALA A 117 -6.85 -1.81 2.40
CA ALA A 117 -5.85 -2.02 3.45
C ALA A 117 -5.99 -3.39 4.13
N ILE A 118 -7.23 -3.86 4.33
CA ILE A 118 -7.53 -5.20 4.88
C ILE A 118 -7.15 -6.28 3.85
N SER A 119 -7.55 -6.13 2.59
CA SER A 119 -7.18 -7.04 1.49
C SER A 119 -5.65 -7.21 1.37
N ALA A 120 -4.91 -6.10 1.45
CA ALA A 120 -3.45 -6.14 1.46
C ALA A 120 -2.86 -6.90 2.66
N ALA A 121 -3.45 -6.77 3.86
CA ALA A 121 -3.02 -7.50 5.04
C ALA A 121 -3.33 -9.00 4.95
N GLU A 122 -4.48 -9.37 4.40
CA GLU A 122 -4.85 -10.77 4.13
C GLU A 122 -3.91 -11.42 3.11
N ALA A 123 -3.54 -10.68 2.06
CA ALA A 123 -2.56 -11.14 1.08
C ALA A 123 -1.18 -11.40 1.72
N ILE A 124 -0.71 -10.51 2.60
CA ILE A 124 0.51 -10.70 3.38
C ILE A 124 0.42 -11.94 4.27
N ALA A 125 -0.70 -12.12 4.99
CA ALA A 125 -0.88 -13.26 5.88
C ALA A 125 -0.86 -14.60 5.11
N THR A 126 -1.47 -14.62 3.92
CA THR A 126 -1.53 -15.82 3.06
C THR A 126 -0.16 -16.17 2.49
N SER A 127 0.64 -15.17 2.06
CA SER A 127 2.00 -15.43 1.56
C SER A 127 2.93 -16.01 2.62
N CYS A 128 2.72 -15.72 3.90
CA CYS A 128 3.52 -16.31 4.98
C CYS A 128 3.16 -17.77 5.32
N ASN A 129 1.99 -18.27 4.90
CA ASN A 129 1.53 -19.63 5.19
C ASN A 129 1.90 -20.65 4.08
N THR A 130 2.65 -20.21 3.07
CA THR A 130 3.07 -21.07 1.93
C THR A 130 4.51 -21.56 2.04
N GLU A 131 5.15 -21.35 3.20
CA GLU A 131 6.43 -21.95 3.62
C GLU A 131 6.21 -22.95 4.76
#